data_AF-A0A067NBJ6-F1
#
_entry.id   AF-A0A067NBJ6-F1
#
_cell.length_a   1.000
_cell.length_b   1.000
_cell.length_c   1.000
_cell.angle_alpha   90.00
_cell.angle_beta   90.00
_cell.angle_gamma   90.00
#
_symmetry.space_group_name_H-M   'P 1'
#
loop_
_entity.id
_entity.type
_entity.pdbx_description
1 polymer ?
#
loop_
_entity_poly.entity_id
_entity_poly.type
_entity_poly.pdbx_seq_one_letter_code
_entity_poly.pdbx_strand_id
1 'polypeptide(L)'
;MSDIDYNSLDLSFIQVSFDDGILVIVNKVNARNTFVASLIPELVQALEYADKDDRVRVVIFTADHTSPAYCSGANLSDAWHWNGIDPDTIADHDYRDAAGQVSLAVLRCRKITIAAINGNAVGAGATALQLPFDFRVAWAGAKIAFPFASRAVSPEGATSFLLPRLLGYSAAAALLLSGQIFLPTHPLLNRLYFTILPKREDVLPAALTFARELASSTSAPSIVATKALLLHAPSSAEDAHIIESYLFKKMITGNRHDLVEGTKSFKERRSAVFTDTVDHMKEWAPWVG
;
A
#
# COMPACT_ATOMS: atom_id res chain seq x y z
N MET A 1 1.82 3.73 23.06
CA MET A 1 0.66 3.01 22.46
C MET A 1 -0.39 4.04 22.12
N SER A 2 -0.90 4.02 20.88
CA SER A 2 -1.92 4.96 20.44
C SER A 2 -3.27 4.55 21.05
N ASP A 3 -3.91 5.46 21.80
CA ASP A 3 -5.28 5.28 22.33
C ASP A 3 -6.34 5.64 21.26
N ILE A 4 -5.99 5.56 19.97
CA ILE A 4 -6.88 5.96 18.89
C ILE A 4 -8.02 4.95 18.80
N ASP A 5 -9.25 5.44 18.96
CA ASP A 5 -10.45 4.69 18.57
C ASP A 5 -10.71 4.97 17.09
N TYR A 6 -10.21 4.08 16.23
CA TYR A 6 -10.42 4.21 14.79
C TYR A 6 -11.91 4.24 14.43
N ASN A 7 -12.75 3.49 15.15
CA ASN A 7 -14.17 3.36 14.83
C ASN A 7 -14.95 4.65 15.16
N SER A 8 -14.37 5.57 15.94
CA SER A 8 -14.95 6.88 16.25
C SER A 8 -14.39 8.03 15.42
N LEU A 9 -13.45 7.78 14.50
CA LEU A 9 -12.88 8.85 13.67
C LEU A 9 -13.92 9.37 12.67
N ASP A 10 -14.30 10.64 12.81
CA ASP A 10 -15.19 11.33 11.89
C ASP A 10 -14.42 11.90 10.70
N LEU A 11 -14.26 11.06 9.67
CA LEU A 11 -13.53 11.36 8.44
C LEU A 11 -14.53 11.57 7.28
N SER A 12 -14.29 12.58 6.46
CA SER A 12 -15.22 13.02 5.42
C SER A 12 -15.16 12.14 4.17
N PHE A 13 -13.97 11.66 3.81
CA PHE A 13 -13.71 11.00 2.51
C PHE A 13 -13.36 9.53 2.63
N ILE A 14 -12.92 9.10 3.81
CA ILE A 14 -12.73 7.68 4.14
C ILE A 14 -13.61 7.26 5.31
N GLN A 15 -13.89 5.97 5.39
CA GLN A 15 -14.34 5.30 6.60
C GLN A 15 -13.22 4.37 7.04
N VAL A 16 -12.97 4.30 8.33
CA VAL A 16 -12.01 3.35 8.88
C VAL A 16 -12.68 2.43 9.90
N SER A 17 -12.23 1.19 9.98
CA SER A 17 -12.65 0.25 11.01
C SER A 17 -11.47 -0.59 11.46
N PHE A 18 -11.37 -0.84 12.77
CA PHE A 18 -10.31 -1.63 13.36
C PHE A 18 -10.86 -2.84 14.11
N ASP A 19 -10.37 -4.02 13.77
CA ASP A 19 -10.73 -5.30 14.40
C ASP A 19 -9.53 -6.26 14.38
N ASP A 20 -9.21 -6.86 15.53
CA ASP A 20 -8.16 -7.89 15.72
C ASP A 20 -6.84 -7.64 14.95
N GLY A 21 -6.32 -6.42 15.07
CA GLY A 21 -5.07 -6.01 14.44
C GLY A 21 -5.14 -5.69 12.94
N ILE A 22 -6.34 -5.63 12.38
CA ILE A 22 -6.59 -5.27 10.99
C ILE A 22 -7.29 -3.92 10.95
N LEU A 23 -6.65 -2.94 10.30
CA LEU A 23 -7.26 -1.66 9.98
C LEU A 23 -7.78 -1.70 8.54
N VAL A 24 -9.08 -1.53 8.35
CA VAL A 24 -9.69 -1.39 7.03
C VAL A 24 -9.95 0.09 6.78
N ILE A 25 -9.48 0.59 5.65
CA ILE A 25 -9.73 1.93 5.13
C ILE A 25 -10.60 1.80 3.88
N VAL A 26 -11.76 2.43 3.88
CA VAL A 26 -12.73 2.43 2.78
C VAL A 26 -12.82 3.84 2.20
N ASN A 27 -12.39 4.02 0.95
CA ASN A 27 -12.65 5.25 0.22
C ASN A 27 -14.15 5.36 -0.11
N LYS A 28 -14.80 6.41 0.40
CA LYS A 28 -16.23 6.71 0.20
C LYS A 28 -16.47 8.04 -0.53
N VAL A 29 -15.44 8.57 -1.22
CA VAL A 29 -15.58 9.81 -1.99
C VAL A 29 -16.70 9.64 -3.03
N ASN A 30 -17.66 10.56 -2.99
CA ASN A 30 -18.75 10.61 -3.97
C ASN A 30 -18.21 10.67 -5.41
N ALA A 31 -19.03 10.28 -6.39
CA ALA A 31 -18.65 10.18 -7.80
C ALA A 31 -17.51 9.17 -8.04
N ARG A 32 -17.80 7.89 -7.79
CA ARG A 32 -16.95 6.74 -8.17
C ARG A 32 -15.61 6.66 -7.42
N ASN A 33 -15.60 7.00 -6.13
CA ASN A 33 -14.43 6.88 -5.26
C ASN A 33 -13.20 7.63 -5.81
N THR A 34 -13.47 8.80 -6.39
CA THR A 34 -12.48 9.62 -7.11
C THR A 34 -11.38 10.12 -6.17
N PHE A 35 -10.17 10.25 -6.69
CA PHE A 35 -9.01 10.76 -5.97
C PHE A 35 -9.05 12.30 -5.97
N VAL A 36 -9.46 12.89 -4.84
CA VAL A 36 -9.57 14.34 -4.66
C VAL A 36 -8.49 14.85 -3.72
N ALA A 37 -8.13 16.14 -3.83
CA ALA A 37 -7.09 16.73 -2.97
C ALA A 37 -7.39 16.57 -1.46
N SER A 38 -8.67 16.68 -1.09
CA SER A 38 -9.12 16.55 0.30
C SER A 38 -9.07 15.11 0.86
N LEU A 39 -8.99 14.08 0.00
CA LEU A 39 -8.83 12.68 0.43
C LEU A 39 -7.42 12.42 0.97
N ILE A 40 -6.42 13.07 0.40
CA ILE A 40 -5.00 12.84 0.67
C ILE A 40 -4.64 13.00 2.15
N PRO A 41 -4.96 14.13 2.82
CA PRO A 41 -4.58 14.31 4.22
C PRO A 41 -5.23 13.27 5.14
N GLU A 42 -6.49 12.88 4.91
CA GLU A 42 -7.15 11.84 5.71
C GLU A 42 -6.48 10.47 5.51
N LEU A 43 -6.15 10.11 4.26
CA LEU A 43 -5.50 8.84 3.96
C LEU A 43 -4.07 8.78 4.52
N VAL A 44 -3.29 9.84 4.36
CA VAL A 44 -1.93 9.94 4.92
C VAL A 44 -1.99 9.87 6.44
N GLN A 45 -2.89 10.62 7.08
CA GLN A 45 -3.06 10.59 8.53
C GLN A 45 -3.46 9.19 9.03
N ALA A 46 -4.39 8.51 8.37
CA ALA A 46 -4.79 7.15 8.75
C ALA A 46 -3.61 6.17 8.65
N LEU A 47 -2.77 6.27 7.61
CA LEU A 47 -1.55 5.47 7.45
C LEU A 47 -0.50 5.80 8.51
N GLU A 48 -0.33 7.07 8.88
CA GLU A 48 0.59 7.50 9.95
C GLU A 48 0.14 7.01 11.33
N TYR A 49 -1.17 7.04 11.60
CA TYR A 49 -1.74 6.47 12.82
C TYR A 49 -1.52 4.96 12.85
N ALA A 50 -1.84 4.26 11.76
CA ALA A 50 -1.61 2.83 11.64
C ALA A 50 -0.13 2.48 11.85
N ASP A 51 0.79 3.24 11.25
CA ASP A 51 2.22 3.02 11.37
C ASP A 51 2.73 3.07 12.82
N LYS A 52 2.21 4.01 13.62
CA LYS A 52 2.61 4.23 15.03
C LYS A 52 1.86 3.35 16.03
N ASP A 53 0.85 2.61 15.60
CA ASP A 53 0.04 1.78 16.49
C ASP A 53 0.45 0.30 16.41
N ASP A 54 1.07 -0.21 17.46
CA ASP A 54 1.48 -1.62 17.55
C ASP A 54 0.30 -2.61 17.53
N ARG A 55 -0.92 -2.14 17.84
CA ARG A 55 -2.12 -2.96 17.70
C ARG A 55 -2.38 -3.29 16.22
N VAL A 56 -2.03 -2.38 15.31
CA VAL A 56 -2.21 -2.60 13.86
C VAL A 56 -1.09 -3.49 13.32
N ARG A 57 -1.50 -4.59 12.67
CA ARG A 57 -0.64 -5.58 12.01
C ARG A 57 -0.75 -5.50 10.49
N VAL A 58 -1.96 -5.30 9.98
CA VAL A 58 -2.27 -5.22 8.55
C VAL A 58 -3.22 -4.06 8.29
N VAL A 59 -2.97 -3.33 7.20
CA VAL A 59 -3.86 -2.29 6.68
C VAL A 59 -4.45 -2.79 5.36
N ILE A 60 -5.77 -2.82 5.25
CA ILE A 60 -6.48 -3.07 4.00
C ILE A 60 -7.03 -1.74 3.49
N PHE A 61 -6.74 -1.39 2.25
CA PHE A 61 -7.45 -0.33 1.56
C PHE A 61 -8.45 -0.93 0.58
N THR A 62 -9.69 -0.47 0.63
CA THR A 62 -10.74 -0.78 -0.34
C THR A 62 -11.57 0.47 -0.61
N ALA A 63 -12.65 0.31 -1.36
CA ALA A 63 -13.55 1.40 -1.67
C ALA A 63 -15.00 1.00 -1.44
N ASP A 64 -15.87 1.99 -1.28
CA ASP A 64 -17.30 1.78 -1.11
C ASP A 64 -17.84 0.94 -2.28
N HIS A 65 -18.47 -0.18 -1.93
CA HIS A 65 -18.96 -1.18 -2.86
C HIS A 65 -20.22 -0.71 -3.63
N THR A 66 -20.90 0.33 -3.16
CA THR A 66 -22.05 0.94 -3.85
C THR A 66 -21.63 1.67 -5.14
N SER A 67 -20.37 2.12 -5.23
CA SER A 67 -19.77 2.66 -6.45
C SER A 67 -19.22 1.52 -7.33
N PRO A 68 -19.32 1.55 -8.66
CA PRO A 68 -18.72 0.53 -9.54
C PRO A 68 -17.18 0.63 -9.66
N ALA A 69 -16.57 1.67 -9.09
CA ALA A 69 -15.13 1.90 -9.14
C ALA A 69 -14.48 1.64 -7.78
N TYR A 70 -13.27 1.09 -7.80
CA TYR A 70 -12.37 1.15 -6.66
C TYR A 70 -11.85 2.58 -6.50
N CYS A 71 -11.38 3.17 -7.59
CA CYS A 71 -11.11 4.60 -7.72
C CYS A 71 -10.98 4.97 -9.20
N SER A 72 -11.78 5.92 -9.69
CA SER A 72 -11.76 6.35 -11.09
C SER A 72 -10.63 7.34 -11.46
N GLY A 73 -9.69 7.59 -10.56
CA GLY A 73 -8.58 8.53 -10.76
C GLY A 73 -8.92 9.92 -10.26
N ALA A 74 -8.15 10.92 -10.70
CA ALA A 74 -8.38 12.31 -10.32
C ALA A 74 -9.74 12.81 -10.81
N ASN A 75 -10.40 13.66 -10.02
CA ASN A 75 -11.64 14.29 -10.45
C ASN A 75 -11.36 15.17 -11.65
N LEU A 76 -11.95 14.85 -12.80
CA LEU A 76 -11.72 15.65 -13.99
C LEU A 76 -12.19 17.08 -13.77
N SER A 77 -13.33 17.30 -13.11
CA SER A 77 -13.84 18.64 -12.80
C SER A 77 -12.83 19.49 -12.04
N ASP A 78 -12.05 18.90 -11.13
CA ASP A 78 -10.96 19.59 -10.43
C ASP A 78 -9.70 19.71 -11.32
N ALA A 79 -9.48 18.74 -12.22
CA ALA A 79 -8.39 18.77 -13.20
C ALA A 79 -8.55 19.84 -14.29
N TRP A 80 -9.78 20.19 -14.70
CA TRP A 80 -10.03 21.35 -15.57
C TRP A 80 -9.71 22.68 -14.85
N HIS A 81 -9.59 22.67 -13.52
CA HIS A 81 -9.15 23.80 -12.69
C HIS A 81 -7.67 23.70 -12.29
N TRP A 82 -6.82 22.95 -13.02
CA TRP A 82 -5.35 23.01 -12.86
C TRP A 82 -4.75 24.43 -12.99
N ASN A 83 -5.58 25.42 -13.38
CA ASN A 83 -5.38 26.85 -13.17
C ASN A 83 -5.03 27.28 -11.72
N GLY A 84 -5.07 26.37 -10.73
CA GLY A 84 -4.74 26.64 -9.33
C GLY A 84 -3.30 26.36 -8.91
N ILE A 85 -2.46 25.75 -9.76
CA ILE A 85 -1.01 25.68 -9.50
C ILE A 85 -0.40 26.91 -10.14
N ASP A 86 -0.19 27.94 -9.32
CA ASP A 86 0.55 29.12 -9.74
C ASP A 86 2.03 28.72 -9.91
N PRO A 87 2.59 28.80 -11.14
CA PRO A 87 3.97 28.42 -11.42
C PRO A 87 5.00 29.15 -10.55
N ASP A 88 4.63 30.32 -10.01
CA ASP A 88 5.51 31.16 -9.23
C ASP A 88 5.41 30.90 -7.71
N THR A 89 4.46 30.07 -7.25
CA THR A 89 4.25 29.83 -5.81
C THR A 89 5.15 28.75 -5.22
N ILE A 90 5.57 27.77 -6.02
CA ILE A 90 6.41 26.65 -5.59
C ILE A 90 7.44 26.44 -6.70
N ALA A 91 8.72 26.38 -6.34
CA ALA A 91 9.75 26.05 -7.31
C ALA A 91 9.49 24.67 -7.92
N ASP A 92 9.69 24.51 -9.23
CA ASP A 92 9.39 23.26 -9.95
C ASP A 92 9.94 21.99 -9.27
N HIS A 93 11.13 22.08 -8.68
CA HIS A 93 11.79 20.96 -7.99
C HIS A 93 11.24 20.66 -6.59
N ASP A 94 10.52 21.61 -5.98
CA ASP A 94 9.88 21.45 -4.67
C ASP A 94 8.43 20.96 -4.80
N TYR A 95 7.84 21.01 -5.99
CA TYR A 95 6.50 20.49 -6.23
C TYR A 95 6.44 18.96 -6.04
N ARG A 96 5.48 18.51 -5.23
CA ARG A 96 5.23 17.10 -4.94
C ARG A 96 3.82 16.72 -5.36
N ASP A 97 3.70 15.86 -6.38
CA ASP A 97 2.40 15.39 -6.85
C ASP A 97 1.63 14.64 -5.75
N ALA A 98 0.33 14.88 -5.71
CA ALA A 98 -0.60 14.35 -4.70
C ALA A 98 -0.57 12.81 -4.58
N ALA A 99 -0.55 12.12 -5.72
CA ALA A 99 -0.49 10.66 -5.76
C ALA A 99 0.86 10.13 -5.28
N GLY A 100 1.94 10.85 -5.54
CA GLY A 100 3.29 10.55 -5.07
C GLY A 100 3.38 10.66 -3.56
N GLN A 101 2.72 11.64 -2.95
CA GLN A 101 2.63 11.76 -1.49
C GLN A 101 1.95 10.54 -0.86
N VAL A 102 0.79 10.12 -1.40
CA VAL A 102 0.09 8.90 -0.94
C VAL A 102 0.96 7.66 -1.17
N SER A 103 1.59 7.54 -2.34
CA SER A 103 2.42 6.38 -2.66
C SER A 103 3.59 6.25 -1.70
N LEU A 104 4.26 7.36 -1.38
CA LEU A 104 5.35 7.38 -0.41
C LEU A 104 4.85 7.10 1.02
N ALA A 105 3.67 7.56 1.40
CA ALA A 105 3.07 7.22 2.69
C ALA A 105 2.81 5.71 2.83
N VAL A 106 2.29 5.07 1.79
CA VAL A 106 2.08 3.60 1.76
C VAL A 106 3.42 2.85 1.81
N LEU A 107 4.41 3.26 1.00
CA LEU A 107 5.74 2.61 0.98
C LEU A 107 6.48 2.75 2.32
N ARG A 108 6.29 3.87 3.04
CA ARG A 108 6.89 4.11 4.36
C ARG A 108 6.12 3.43 5.50
N CYS A 109 4.86 3.06 5.29
CA CYS A 109 4.07 2.37 6.31
C CYS A 109 4.71 1.03 6.66
N ARG A 110 5.08 0.88 7.93
CA ARG A 110 5.76 -0.30 8.47
C ARG A 110 4.84 -1.52 8.61
N LYS A 111 3.53 -1.33 8.49
CA LYS A 111 2.53 -2.40 8.52
C LYS A 111 2.41 -3.07 7.16
N ILE A 112 1.90 -4.30 7.13
CA ILE A 112 1.57 -4.93 5.84
C ILE A 112 0.39 -4.18 5.22
N THR A 113 0.45 -3.88 3.93
CA THR A 113 -0.62 -3.16 3.21
C THR A 113 -1.22 -4.02 2.09
N ILE A 114 -2.54 -4.08 2.03
CA ILE A 114 -3.30 -4.83 1.02
C ILE A 114 -4.25 -3.90 0.28
N ALA A 115 -4.14 -3.83 -1.04
CA ALA A 115 -5.13 -3.20 -1.91
C ALA A 115 -6.21 -4.23 -2.29
N ALA A 116 -7.42 -4.07 -1.76
CA ALA A 116 -8.60 -4.89 -2.05
C ALA A 116 -9.43 -4.20 -3.15
N ILE A 117 -9.08 -4.49 -4.40
CA ILE A 117 -9.54 -3.80 -5.61
C ILE A 117 -10.88 -4.39 -6.06
N ASN A 118 -11.92 -3.90 -5.41
CA ASN A 118 -13.30 -4.32 -5.63
C ASN A 118 -13.97 -3.58 -6.80
N GLY A 119 -13.24 -2.99 -7.75
CA GLY A 119 -13.83 -2.20 -8.82
C GLY A 119 -12.78 -1.61 -9.77
N ASN A 120 -13.21 -0.77 -10.70
CA ASN A 120 -12.30 -0.11 -11.65
C ASN A 120 -11.24 0.74 -10.94
N ALA A 121 -9.98 0.63 -11.35
CA ALA A 121 -8.86 1.40 -10.85
C ALA A 121 -8.19 2.14 -12.03
N VAL A 122 -8.29 3.47 -12.05
CA VAL A 122 -7.85 4.29 -13.18
C VAL A 122 -6.98 5.45 -12.69
N GLY A 123 -5.90 5.79 -13.38
CA GLY A 123 -5.02 6.91 -13.01
C GLY A 123 -4.51 6.77 -11.57
N ALA A 124 -4.68 7.80 -10.73
CA ALA A 124 -4.37 7.80 -9.30
C ALA A 124 -4.92 6.57 -8.53
N GLY A 125 -6.06 6.00 -8.97
CA GLY A 125 -6.61 4.77 -8.41
C GLY A 125 -5.78 3.52 -8.71
N ALA A 126 -5.18 3.46 -9.89
CA ALA A 126 -4.28 2.38 -10.29
C ALA A 126 -2.83 2.62 -9.84
N THR A 127 -2.39 3.88 -9.75
CA THR A 127 -1.02 4.26 -9.39
C THR A 127 -0.85 4.35 -7.88
N ALA A 128 -1.44 5.34 -7.22
CA ALA A 128 -1.25 5.59 -5.79
C ALA A 128 -2.02 4.65 -4.87
N LEU A 129 -3.21 4.21 -5.29
CA LEU A 129 -4.07 3.35 -4.46
C LEU A 129 -3.89 1.85 -4.73
N GLN A 130 -2.89 1.43 -5.52
CA GLN A 130 -2.65 0.01 -5.83
C GLN A 130 -1.16 -0.37 -5.91
N LEU A 131 -0.35 0.35 -6.70
CA LEU A 131 1.05 -0.05 -6.92
C LEU A 131 1.92 -0.06 -5.66
N PRO A 132 1.84 0.92 -4.72
CA PRO A 132 2.74 0.96 -3.57
C PRO A 132 2.38 -0.05 -2.47
N PHE A 133 1.23 -0.72 -2.57
CA PHE A 133 0.79 -1.70 -1.57
C PHE A 133 1.65 -2.98 -1.64
N ASP A 134 1.76 -3.73 -0.55
CA ASP A 134 2.52 -4.98 -0.56
C ASP A 134 1.78 -6.05 -1.40
N PHE A 135 0.48 -6.22 -1.13
CA PHE A 135 -0.38 -7.19 -1.79
C PHE A 135 -1.57 -6.55 -2.49
N ARG A 136 -2.06 -7.22 -3.54
CA ARG A 136 -3.22 -6.78 -4.33
C ARG A 136 -4.17 -7.95 -4.56
N VAL A 137 -5.39 -7.84 -4.08
CA VAL A 137 -6.50 -8.77 -4.34
C VAL A 137 -7.48 -8.05 -5.24
N ALA A 138 -7.77 -8.60 -6.43
CA ALA A 138 -8.56 -7.88 -7.43
C ALA A 138 -9.76 -8.67 -7.92
N TRP A 139 -10.84 -7.95 -8.20
CA TRP A 139 -11.96 -8.49 -8.97
C TRP A 139 -11.59 -8.63 -10.45
N ALA A 140 -11.82 -9.80 -11.04
CA ALA A 140 -11.49 -10.13 -12.43
C ALA A 140 -12.14 -9.19 -13.47
N GLY A 141 -13.29 -8.60 -13.14
CA GLY A 141 -14.01 -7.64 -13.98
C GLY A 141 -13.59 -6.19 -13.81
N ALA A 142 -12.64 -5.89 -12.94
CA ALA A 142 -12.13 -4.53 -12.75
C ALA A 142 -11.47 -4.01 -14.03
N LYS A 143 -11.76 -2.76 -14.41
CA LYS A 143 -11.04 -2.06 -15.47
C LYS A 143 -9.84 -1.33 -14.88
N ILE A 144 -8.65 -1.69 -15.33
CA ILE A 144 -7.37 -1.13 -14.89
C ILE A 144 -6.79 -0.30 -16.03
N ALA A 145 -6.48 0.97 -15.77
CA ALA A 145 -5.95 1.85 -16.82
C ALA A 145 -4.99 2.91 -16.28
N PHE A 146 -3.99 3.24 -17.12
CA PHE A 146 -3.00 4.29 -16.89
C PHE A 146 -3.12 5.35 -18.01
N PRO A 147 -4.19 6.17 -18.03
CA PRO A 147 -4.58 6.94 -19.21
C PRO A 147 -3.76 8.23 -19.43
N PHE A 148 -2.54 8.32 -18.88
CA PHE A 148 -1.76 9.56 -18.86
C PHE A 148 -1.43 10.07 -20.27
N ALA A 149 -0.90 9.19 -21.13
CA ALA A 149 -0.57 9.53 -22.51
C ALA A 149 -1.79 9.98 -23.32
N SER A 150 -2.95 9.34 -23.13
CA SER A 150 -4.21 9.72 -23.79
C SER A 150 -4.86 10.98 -23.20
N ARG A 151 -4.33 11.49 -22.08
CA ARG A 151 -4.76 12.73 -21.41
C ARG A 151 -3.70 13.84 -21.44
N ALA A 152 -2.69 13.71 -22.30
CA ALA A 152 -1.62 14.71 -22.49
C ALA A 152 -0.86 15.05 -21.19
N VAL A 153 -0.68 14.07 -20.31
CA VAL A 153 0.11 14.21 -19.08
C VAL A 153 1.07 13.03 -18.92
N SER A 154 2.12 13.22 -18.12
CA SER A 154 2.99 12.13 -17.71
C SER A 154 2.36 11.30 -16.57
N PRO A 155 2.81 10.05 -16.37
CA PRO A 155 2.46 9.27 -15.17
C PRO A 155 2.96 9.93 -13.88
N GLU A 156 2.21 9.75 -12.79
CA GLU A 156 2.46 10.30 -11.46
C GLU A 156 2.58 9.18 -10.41
N GLY A 157 2.53 9.48 -9.10
CA GLY A 157 2.42 8.43 -8.08
C GLY A 157 3.62 7.50 -7.96
N ALA A 158 4.83 7.98 -8.32
CA ALA A 158 6.04 7.16 -8.44
C ALA A 158 5.89 5.94 -9.39
N THR A 159 4.93 5.99 -10.34
CA THR A 159 4.59 4.86 -11.22
C THR A 159 5.75 4.45 -12.13
N SER A 160 6.55 5.40 -12.61
CA SER A 160 7.73 5.13 -13.42
C SER A 160 8.81 4.35 -12.66
N PHE A 161 8.81 4.40 -11.33
CA PHE A 161 9.68 3.61 -10.47
C PHE A 161 9.05 2.24 -10.16
N LEU A 162 7.78 2.23 -9.73
CA LEU A 162 7.09 1.05 -9.22
C LEU A 162 6.70 0.06 -10.32
N LEU A 163 6.03 0.51 -11.38
CA LEU A 163 5.42 -0.38 -12.37
C LEU A 163 6.46 -1.24 -13.12
N PRO A 164 7.61 -0.70 -13.58
CA PRO A 164 8.65 -1.53 -14.19
C PRO A 164 9.29 -2.53 -13.23
N ARG A 165 9.34 -2.23 -11.92
CA ARG A 165 9.86 -3.16 -10.90
C ARG A 165 8.89 -4.31 -10.61
N LEU A 166 7.59 -4.04 -10.73
CA LEU A 166 6.53 -5.03 -10.50
C LEU A 166 6.30 -5.95 -11.72
N LEU A 167 6.37 -5.40 -12.93
CA LEU A 167 5.95 -6.10 -14.16
C LEU A 167 7.04 -6.22 -15.24
N GLY A 168 8.20 -5.61 -15.03
CA GLY A 168 9.22 -5.45 -16.05
C GLY A 168 8.94 -4.26 -16.99
N TYR A 169 9.99 -3.76 -17.63
CA TYR A 169 9.90 -2.56 -18.46
C TYR A 169 8.93 -2.69 -19.64
N SER A 170 8.94 -3.83 -20.34
CA SER A 170 8.10 -4.02 -21.53
C SER A 170 6.60 -3.95 -21.21
N ALA A 171 6.15 -4.63 -20.15
CA ALA A 171 4.76 -4.57 -19.72
C ALA A 171 4.41 -3.16 -19.22
N ALA A 172 5.28 -2.54 -18.40
CA ALA A 172 5.06 -1.17 -17.92
C ALA A 172 4.93 -0.16 -19.08
N ALA A 173 5.79 -0.24 -20.10
CA ALA A 173 5.74 0.61 -21.28
C ALA A 173 4.44 0.41 -22.06
N ALA A 174 4.02 -0.85 -22.28
CA ALA A 174 2.77 -1.14 -22.96
C ALA A 174 1.55 -0.54 -22.22
N LEU A 175 1.52 -0.62 -20.89
CA LEU A 175 0.45 -0.08 -20.06
C LEU A 175 0.43 1.47 -20.08
N LEU A 176 1.59 2.10 -19.89
CA LEU A 176 1.71 3.56 -19.75
C LEU A 176 1.61 4.31 -21.08
N LEU A 177 2.20 3.77 -22.14
CA LEU A 177 2.24 4.44 -23.44
C LEU A 177 0.95 4.23 -24.25
N SER A 178 0.27 3.09 -24.08
CA SER A 178 -1.00 2.85 -24.79
C SER A 178 -2.19 3.57 -24.16
N GLY A 179 -2.16 3.78 -22.84
CA GLY A 179 -3.31 4.29 -22.08
C GLY A 179 -4.57 3.43 -22.17
N GLN A 180 -4.45 2.17 -22.63
CA GLN A 180 -5.57 1.27 -22.82
C GLN A 180 -6.13 0.76 -21.48
N ILE A 181 -7.35 0.25 -21.55
CA ILE A 181 -8.00 -0.44 -20.44
C ILE A 181 -7.65 -1.92 -20.51
N PHE A 182 -7.20 -2.47 -19.39
CA PHE A 182 -6.89 -3.87 -19.22
C PHE A 182 -7.74 -4.48 -18.09
N LEU A 183 -7.92 -5.80 -18.14
CA LEU A 183 -8.46 -6.57 -17.04
C LEU A 183 -7.32 -7.14 -16.19
N PRO A 184 -7.52 -7.40 -14.89
CA PRO A 184 -6.51 -8.05 -14.05
C PRO A 184 -5.98 -9.37 -14.61
N THR A 185 -6.79 -10.11 -15.36
CA THR A 185 -6.42 -11.39 -15.98
C THR A 185 -5.54 -11.25 -17.22
N HIS A 186 -5.32 -10.03 -17.73
CA HIS A 186 -4.53 -9.81 -18.93
C HIS A 186 -3.07 -10.24 -18.72
N PRO A 187 -2.37 -10.87 -19.69
CA PRO A 187 -1.00 -11.37 -19.51
C PRO A 187 0.04 -10.30 -19.13
N LEU A 188 -0.22 -9.03 -19.45
CA LEU A 188 0.63 -7.91 -19.05
C LEU A 188 0.45 -7.49 -17.57
N LEU A 189 -0.70 -7.82 -16.96
CA LEU A 189 -1.08 -7.37 -15.61
C LEU A 189 -1.23 -8.49 -14.60
N ASN A 190 -1.51 -9.72 -15.00
CA ASN A 190 -1.90 -10.80 -14.09
C ASN A 190 -0.88 -11.07 -12.97
N ARG A 191 0.41 -10.87 -13.25
CA ARG A 191 1.50 -11.00 -12.26
C ARG A 191 1.54 -9.90 -11.20
N LEU A 192 0.78 -8.81 -11.37
CA LEU A 192 0.65 -7.74 -10.39
C LEU A 192 -0.19 -8.19 -9.18
N TYR A 193 -1.12 -9.11 -9.37
CA TYR A 193 -2.13 -9.48 -8.39
C TYR A 193 -1.73 -10.74 -7.62
N PHE A 194 -1.81 -10.67 -6.29
CA PHE A 194 -1.64 -11.84 -5.43
C PHE A 194 -2.78 -12.84 -5.65
N THR A 195 -4.00 -12.34 -5.83
CA THR A 195 -5.16 -13.16 -6.15
C THR A 195 -6.15 -12.36 -7.01
N ILE A 196 -6.75 -13.04 -7.99
CA ILE A 196 -7.81 -12.49 -8.84
C ILE A 196 -9.07 -13.32 -8.61
N LEU A 197 -10.17 -12.66 -8.23
CA LEU A 197 -11.43 -13.30 -7.86
C LEU A 197 -12.50 -13.04 -8.91
N PRO A 198 -13.35 -14.03 -9.24
CA PRO A 198 -14.36 -13.90 -10.27
C PRO A 198 -15.45 -12.89 -9.88
N LYS A 199 -15.85 -12.87 -8.60
CA LYS A 199 -16.90 -12.00 -8.08
C LYS A 199 -16.34 -10.81 -7.34
N ARG A 200 -17.08 -9.72 -7.39
CA ARG A 200 -16.67 -8.42 -6.84
C ARG A 200 -16.76 -8.42 -5.32
N GLU A 201 -17.84 -8.99 -4.82
CA GLU A 201 -18.20 -9.11 -3.40
C GLU A 201 -17.22 -10.00 -2.61
N ASP A 202 -16.48 -10.88 -3.28
CA ASP A 202 -15.52 -11.79 -2.65
C ASP A 202 -14.18 -11.10 -2.31
N VAL A 203 -13.89 -9.92 -2.88
CA VAL A 203 -12.58 -9.26 -2.78
C VAL A 203 -12.22 -8.86 -1.35
N LEU A 204 -13.11 -8.13 -0.66
CA LEU A 204 -12.85 -7.72 0.72
C LEU A 204 -12.83 -8.92 1.70
N PRO A 205 -13.78 -9.89 1.63
CA PRO A 205 -13.71 -11.11 2.44
C PRO A 205 -12.41 -11.90 2.26
N ALA A 206 -11.90 -12.04 1.04
CA ALA A 206 -10.63 -12.72 0.78
C ALA A 206 -9.44 -11.94 1.34
N ALA A 207 -9.42 -10.62 1.16
CA ALA A 207 -8.39 -9.75 1.73
C ALA A 207 -8.38 -9.80 3.27
N LEU A 208 -9.55 -9.81 3.91
CA LEU A 208 -9.70 -9.97 5.37
C LEU A 208 -9.20 -11.32 5.85
N THR A 209 -9.53 -12.40 5.13
CA THR A 209 -9.05 -13.76 5.47
C THR A 209 -7.53 -13.80 5.45
N PHE A 210 -6.92 -13.32 4.36
CA PHE A 210 -5.47 -13.26 4.24
C PHE A 210 -4.83 -12.32 5.28
N ALA A 211 -5.46 -11.18 5.59
CA ALA A 211 -4.98 -10.28 6.64
C ALA A 211 -4.97 -10.93 8.03
N ARG A 212 -5.99 -11.73 8.38
CA ARG A 212 -6.04 -12.47 9.65
C ARG A 212 -4.93 -13.51 9.75
N GLU A 213 -4.66 -14.21 8.65
CA GLU A 213 -3.52 -15.14 8.57
C GLU A 213 -2.21 -14.40 8.83
N LEU A 214 -1.95 -13.30 8.11
CA LEU A 214 -0.74 -12.51 8.27
C LEU A 214 -0.60 -11.89 9.67
N ALA A 215 -1.68 -11.36 10.23
CA ALA A 215 -1.68 -10.75 11.55
C ALA A 215 -1.32 -11.76 12.64
N SER A 216 -1.79 -13.01 12.52
CA SER A 216 -1.55 -14.08 13.49
C SER A 216 -0.24 -14.86 13.26
N SER A 217 0.31 -14.85 12.04
CA SER A 217 1.44 -15.73 11.68
C SER A 217 2.77 -15.02 11.43
N THR A 218 2.87 -13.70 11.62
CA THR A 218 4.09 -12.93 11.31
C THR A 218 4.61 -12.17 12.52
N SER A 219 5.92 -11.93 12.58
CA SER A 219 6.55 -11.04 13.56
C SER A 219 6.59 -9.62 13.02
N ALA A 220 6.11 -8.63 13.78
CA ALA A 220 6.08 -7.24 13.33
C ALA A 220 7.49 -6.70 13.02
N PRO A 221 8.50 -6.87 13.89
CA PRO A 221 9.89 -6.49 13.57
C PRO A 221 10.45 -7.17 12.31
N SER A 222 10.14 -8.45 12.08
CA SER A 222 10.58 -9.15 10.87
C SER A 222 9.94 -8.58 9.60
N ILE A 223 8.66 -8.23 9.65
CA ILE A 223 7.96 -7.58 8.52
C ILE A 223 8.62 -6.24 8.20
N VAL A 224 8.86 -5.41 9.22
CA VAL A 224 9.46 -4.09 9.03
C VAL A 224 10.86 -4.18 8.43
N ALA A 225 11.71 -5.06 8.96
CA ALA A 225 13.05 -5.28 8.43
C ALA A 225 13.00 -5.76 6.96
N THR A 226 12.11 -6.71 6.66
CA THR A 226 11.95 -7.27 5.31
C THR A 226 11.47 -6.20 4.32
N LYS A 227 10.44 -5.43 4.68
CA LYS A 227 9.92 -4.34 3.84
C LYS A 227 11.01 -3.30 3.56
N ALA A 228 11.79 -2.93 4.56
CA ALA A 228 12.88 -1.98 4.39
C ALA A 228 13.98 -2.50 3.45
N LEU A 229 14.37 -3.77 3.56
CA LEU A 229 15.35 -4.40 2.67
C LEU A 229 14.86 -4.43 1.22
N LEU A 230 13.57 -4.71 1.00
CA LEU A 230 12.96 -4.69 -0.33
C LEU A 230 12.90 -3.28 -0.92
N LEU A 231 12.53 -2.28 -0.12
CA LEU A 231 12.37 -0.89 -0.57
C LEU A 231 13.71 -0.21 -0.84
N HIS A 232 14.71 -0.49 0.00
CA HIS A 232 16.04 0.13 -0.04
C HIS A 232 17.10 -0.83 -0.56
N ALA A 233 16.72 -1.70 -1.50
CA ALA A 233 17.62 -2.68 -2.10
C ALA A 233 18.85 -1.98 -2.70
N PRO A 234 20.07 -2.37 -2.30
CA PRO A 234 21.29 -1.75 -2.79
C PRO A 234 21.68 -2.25 -4.18
N SER A 235 22.70 -1.65 -4.77
CA SER A 235 23.15 -1.91 -6.14
C SER A 235 23.97 -3.19 -6.32
N SER A 236 24.45 -3.83 -5.25
CA SER A 236 25.28 -5.04 -5.30
C SER A 236 24.84 -6.07 -4.26
N ALA A 237 25.23 -7.34 -4.48
CA ALA A 237 24.97 -8.42 -3.55
C ALA A 237 25.76 -8.24 -2.24
N GLU A 238 26.98 -7.71 -2.33
CA GLU A 238 27.84 -7.42 -1.19
C GLU A 238 27.24 -6.33 -0.29
N ASP A 239 26.74 -5.24 -0.88
CA ASP A 239 26.06 -4.19 -0.13
C ASP A 239 24.79 -4.71 0.54
N ALA A 240 24.02 -5.56 -0.17
CA ALA A 240 22.84 -6.21 0.39
C ALA A 240 23.21 -7.05 1.60
N HIS A 241 24.24 -7.89 1.47
CA HIS A 241 24.70 -8.76 2.54
C HIS A 241 25.19 -8.00 3.78
N ILE A 242 25.84 -6.84 3.61
CA ILE A 242 26.27 -5.99 4.74
C ILE A 242 25.06 -5.52 5.54
N ILE A 243 24.03 -4.98 4.87
CA ILE A 243 22.82 -4.48 5.52
C ILE A 243 22.03 -5.63 6.15
N GLU A 244 21.82 -6.72 5.41
CA GLU A 244 21.14 -7.92 5.88
C GLU A 244 21.82 -8.51 7.12
N SER A 245 23.14 -8.66 7.10
CA SER A 245 23.91 -9.21 8.22
C SER A 245 23.78 -8.36 9.47
N TYR A 246 23.79 -7.03 9.30
CA TYR A 246 23.61 -6.10 10.41
C TYR A 246 22.20 -6.25 11.03
N LEU A 247 21.14 -6.25 10.21
CA LEU A 247 19.77 -6.41 10.71
C LEU A 247 19.54 -7.77 11.31
N PHE A 248 20.00 -8.83 10.65
CA PHE A 248 19.90 -10.19 11.13
C PHE A 248 20.59 -10.34 12.49
N LYS A 249 21.83 -9.84 12.64
CA LYS A 249 22.55 -9.83 13.91
C LYS A 249 21.77 -9.09 15.00
N LYS A 250 21.23 -7.90 14.72
CA LYS A 250 20.42 -7.14 15.68
C LYS A 250 19.19 -7.92 16.13
N MET A 251 18.48 -8.55 15.19
CA MET A 251 17.31 -9.38 15.48
C MET A 251 17.65 -10.64 16.32
N ILE A 252 18.77 -11.32 16.05
CA ILE A 252 19.12 -12.56 16.79
C ILE A 252 19.88 -12.33 18.10
N THR A 253 20.29 -11.09 18.39
CA THR A 253 21.01 -10.72 19.64
C THR A 253 20.26 -9.73 20.52
N GLY A 254 19.27 -9.00 19.98
CA GLY A 254 18.52 -7.95 20.66
C GLY A 254 17.34 -8.48 21.48
N ASN A 255 16.16 -7.90 21.28
CA ASN A 255 14.90 -8.48 21.78
C ASN A 255 14.56 -9.73 20.95
N ARG A 256 14.32 -10.87 21.60
CA ARG A 256 14.26 -12.20 20.95
C ARG A 256 13.02 -13.01 21.32
N HIS A 257 11.96 -12.41 21.87
CA HIS A 257 10.77 -13.19 22.22
C HIS A 257 10.20 -13.87 20.97
N ASP A 258 10.10 -13.13 19.87
CA ASP A 258 9.58 -13.66 18.60
C ASP A 258 10.51 -14.74 18.01
N LEU A 259 11.83 -14.59 18.13
CA LEU A 259 12.78 -15.62 17.66
C LEU A 259 12.67 -16.91 18.48
N VAL A 260 12.57 -16.79 19.81
CA VAL A 260 12.39 -17.94 20.71
C VAL A 260 11.05 -18.62 20.43
N GLU A 261 9.99 -17.84 20.29
CA GLU A 261 8.65 -18.34 20.00
C GLU A 261 8.56 -18.99 18.61
N GLY A 262 9.16 -18.39 17.58
CA GLY A 262 9.24 -18.99 16.25
C GLY A 262 9.96 -20.34 16.27
N THR A 263 11.05 -20.44 17.04
CA THR A 263 11.78 -21.71 17.22
C THR A 263 10.94 -22.75 17.97
N LYS A 264 10.23 -22.31 19.03
CA LYS A 264 9.42 -23.17 19.89
C LYS A 264 8.18 -23.70 19.15
N SER A 265 7.39 -22.81 18.56
CA SER A 265 6.19 -23.15 17.78
C SER A 265 6.50 -24.09 16.61
N PHE A 266 7.62 -23.90 15.92
CA PHE A 266 8.10 -24.80 14.87
C PHE A 266 8.36 -26.23 15.40
N LYS A 267 9.06 -26.36 16.52
CA LYS A 267 9.32 -27.67 17.17
C LYS A 267 8.03 -28.33 17.65
N GLU A 268 7.11 -27.54 18.20
CA GLU A 268 5.84 -28.00 18.77
C GLU A 268 4.73 -28.19 17.71
N ARG A 269 4.97 -27.82 16.45
CA ARG A 269 4.01 -27.90 15.33
C ARG A 269 2.69 -27.19 15.63
N ARG A 270 2.76 -26.01 16.23
CA ARG A 270 1.62 -25.13 16.51
C ARG A 270 1.84 -23.75 15.87
N SER A 271 0.79 -22.94 15.80
CA SER A 271 0.91 -21.53 15.42
C SER A 271 1.77 -20.77 16.42
N ALA A 272 2.60 -19.85 15.89
CA ALA A 272 3.41 -18.93 16.68
C ALA A 272 2.54 -17.80 17.25
N VAL A 273 2.89 -17.30 18.43
CA VAL A 273 2.29 -16.10 19.04
C VAL A 273 3.35 -15.02 19.19
N PHE A 274 3.50 -14.21 18.15
CA PHE A 274 4.49 -13.13 18.13
C PHE A 274 4.00 -11.91 18.91
N THR A 275 4.86 -11.38 19.79
CA THR A 275 4.54 -10.29 20.73
C THR A 275 5.49 -9.11 20.64
N ASP A 276 6.62 -9.24 19.95
CA ASP A 276 7.57 -8.13 19.85
C ASP A 276 7.01 -6.97 19.01
N THR A 277 7.25 -5.74 19.47
CA THR A 277 6.83 -4.49 18.81
C THR A 277 8.00 -3.80 18.11
N VAL A 278 7.70 -2.76 17.31
CA VAL A 278 8.68 -2.13 16.41
C VAL A 278 9.37 -0.89 17.01
N ASP A 279 8.99 -0.48 18.22
CA ASP A 279 9.48 0.76 18.85
C ASP A 279 11.00 0.79 19.02
N HIS A 280 11.60 -0.32 19.47
CA HIS A 280 13.04 -0.43 19.70
C HIS A 280 13.87 -0.53 18.42
N MET A 281 13.24 -0.70 17.24
CA MET A 281 13.98 -0.82 15.99
C MET A 281 14.63 0.50 15.57
N LYS A 282 14.07 1.65 15.97
CA LYS A 282 14.62 2.97 15.62
C LYS A 282 16.05 3.18 16.11
N GLU A 283 16.43 2.50 17.20
CA GLU A 283 17.76 2.59 17.82
C GLU A 283 18.88 2.02 16.92
N TRP A 284 18.54 1.15 15.98
CA TRP A 284 19.53 0.47 15.15
C TRP A 284 19.16 0.39 13.67
N ALA A 285 17.91 0.62 13.27
CA ALA A 285 17.45 0.70 11.90
C ALA A 285 16.83 2.09 11.63
N PRO A 286 17.63 3.10 11.26
CA PRO A 286 17.18 4.50 11.20
C PRO A 286 16.10 4.78 10.13
N TRP A 287 15.93 3.90 9.15
CA TRP A 287 14.84 3.96 8.16
C TRP A 287 13.50 3.45 8.70
N VAL A 288 13.45 2.95 9.93
CA VAL A 288 12.26 2.44 10.62
C VAL A 288 11.58 3.53 11.48
N GLY A 289 12.07 4.78 11.39
CA GLY A 289 11.77 5.85 12.34
C GLY A 289 11.13 7.10 11.79
#